data_AF-A0A1I5TQA7-F1
#
_entry.id   AF-A0A1I5TQA7-F1
#
_cell.length_a   1.000
_cell.length_b   1.000
_cell.length_c   1.000
_cell.angle_alpha   90.00
_cell.angle_beta   90.00
_cell.angle_gamma   90.00
#
_symmetry.space_group_name_H-M   'P 1'
#
loop_
_entity.id
_entity.type
_entity.pdbx_description
1 polymer ?
#
loop_
_entity_poly.entity_id
_entity_poly.type
_entity_poly.pdbx_seq_one_letter_code
_entity_poly.pdbx_strand_id
1 'polypeptide(L)'
;MKRSRIAVTGLLFSALLLGGCASQVTKPEQYSGFLKDYSRLQPATSATGQPVMRWMAPGVKLDNYRHVMVQSIGFYPAPTPSEQIGAPALADLQTYTSEQIKAAFGRRFQVHEPSTTPKGSLPGPQTLVLRAAITGVDTKAEGLKPYEVIPIALVTAAATTAAGARDRTTELFVEAELIDASTGQPVLQVVRKGYGKELENKEEQVTLNTLKVVIDGIVRDIEKFE
;
A
#
# COMPACT_ATOMS: atom_id res chain seq x y z
N MET A 1 -7.33 71.79 -19.21
CA MET A 1 -6.32 71.21 -20.12
C MET A 1 -5.94 69.82 -19.60
N LYS A 2 -5.96 68.83 -20.51
CA LYS A 2 -5.75 67.39 -20.29
C LYS A 2 -4.37 67.06 -19.72
N ARG A 3 -4.29 65.98 -18.91
CA ARG A 3 -3.20 64.97 -18.75
C ARG A 3 -3.47 64.22 -17.44
N SER A 4 -3.40 62.92 -17.27
CA SER A 4 -3.32 61.73 -18.11
C SER A 4 -3.61 60.59 -17.11
N ARG A 5 -4.65 59.78 -17.34
CA ARG A 5 -4.96 58.62 -16.47
C ARG A 5 -4.00 57.50 -16.86
N ILE A 6 -2.93 57.31 -16.10
CA ILE A 6 -2.06 56.15 -16.25
C ILE A 6 -2.76 54.98 -15.57
N ALA A 7 -3.27 54.07 -16.40
CA ALA A 7 -3.76 52.76 -16.00
C ALA A 7 -2.58 51.95 -15.45
N VAL A 8 -2.64 51.57 -14.17
CA VAL A 8 -1.77 50.54 -13.60
C VAL A 8 -2.54 49.23 -13.70
N THR A 9 -2.38 48.56 -14.84
CA THR A 9 -2.76 47.17 -15.03
C THR A 9 -1.45 46.40 -15.13
N GLY A 10 -1.17 45.50 -14.18
CA GLY A 10 -0.02 44.61 -14.30
C GLY A 10 0.41 43.93 -13.01
N LEU A 11 0.21 42.61 -13.00
CA LEU A 11 0.94 41.60 -12.22
C LEU A 11 0.72 41.56 -10.71
N LEU A 12 -0.23 40.71 -10.29
CA LEU A 12 -0.09 39.84 -9.12
C LEU A 12 -0.78 38.50 -9.39
N PHE A 13 -0.36 37.86 -10.48
CA PHE A 13 -0.58 36.42 -10.72
C PHE A 13 0.80 35.79 -10.70
N SER A 14 1.17 35.14 -9.58
CA SER A 14 2.22 34.10 -9.48
C SER A 14 2.65 33.93 -8.02
N ALA A 15 1.85 33.23 -7.23
CA ALA A 15 2.33 32.53 -6.05
C ALA A 15 1.42 31.34 -5.69
N LEU A 16 0.93 30.59 -6.68
CA LEU A 16 0.73 29.16 -6.49
C LEU A 16 2.03 28.49 -6.93
N LEU A 17 3.03 28.53 -6.04
CA LEU A 17 4.03 27.47 -6.00
C LEU A 17 3.26 26.22 -5.61
N LEU A 18 2.70 25.55 -6.62
CA LEU A 18 2.31 24.16 -6.54
C LEU A 18 3.57 23.42 -6.07
N GLY A 19 3.65 23.19 -4.76
CA GLY A 19 4.50 22.15 -4.21
C GLY A 19 4.03 20.86 -4.84
N GLY A 20 4.59 20.52 -5.99
CA GLY A 20 4.53 19.19 -6.55
C GLY A 20 5.28 18.30 -5.57
N CYS A 21 4.60 17.84 -4.52
CA CYS A 21 4.96 16.61 -3.88
C CYS A 21 4.99 15.59 -5.02
N ALA A 22 6.18 15.28 -5.54
CA ALA A 22 6.37 14.19 -6.48
C ALA A 22 5.66 12.97 -5.84
N SER A 23 4.49 12.62 -6.37
CA SER A 23 3.53 11.88 -5.59
C SER A 23 4.07 10.45 -5.42
N GLN A 24 4.48 10.11 -4.20
CA GLN A 24 4.91 8.76 -3.83
C GLN A 24 3.73 7.83 -3.52
N VAL A 25 2.49 8.29 -3.77
CA VAL A 25 1.29 7.44 -3.70
C VAL A 25 1.27 6.46 -4.87
N THR A 26 0.63 5.31 -4.66
CA THR A 26 0.39 4.32 -5.71
C THR A 26 -0.49 4.92 -6.82
N LYS A 27 -0.05 4.80 -8.07
CA LYS A 27 -0.81 5.28 -9.23
C LYS A 27 -1.81 4.23 -9.74
N PRO A 28 -2.86 4.62 -10.48
CA PRO A 28 -3.85 3.66 -11.00
C PRO A 28 -3.27 2.51 -11.82
N GLU A 29 -2.20 2.75 -12.58
CA GLU A 29 -1.51 1.73 -13.38
C GLU A 29 -0.76 0.69 -12.53
N GLN A 30 -0.64 0.95 -11.24
CA GLN A 30 0.01 0.11 -10.24
C GLN A 30 -0.98 -0.67 -9.37
N TYR A 31 -2.28 -0.59 -9.66
CA TYR A 31 -3.30 -1.38 -8.96
C TYR A 31 -3.36 -2.80 -9.51
N SER A 32 -3.41 -3.78 -8.61
CA SER A 32 -3.31 -5.20 -8.97
C SER A 32 -4.62 -5.84 -9.42
N GLY A 33 -5.76 -5.20 -9.12
CA GLY A 33 -7.08 -5.80 -9.26
C GLY A 33 -7.56 -6.57 -8.02
N PHE A 34 -6.82 -6.56 -6.91
CA PHE A 34 -7.24 -7.21 -5.66
C PHE A 34 -8.52 -6.60 -5.06
N LEU A 35 -8.58 -5.27 -4.98
CA LEU A 35 -9.81 -4.56 -4.61
C LEU A 35 -10.83 -4.59 -5.75
N LYS A 36 -12.12 -4.67 -5.39
CA LYS A 36 -13.21 -4.71 -6.38
C LYS A 36 -13.49 -3.36 -7.03
N ASP A 37 -13.24 -2.26 -6.33
CA ASP A 37 -13.53 -0.89 -6.77
C ASP A 37 -12.43 0.05 -6.23
N TYR A 38 -11.67 0.67 -7.14
CA TYR A 38 -10.63 1.65 -6.82
C TYR A 38 -11.11 3.09 -7.00
N SER A 39 -12.28 3.31 -7.61
CA SER A 39 -12.74 4.64 -8.07
C SER A 39 -12.93 5.64 -6.94
N ARG A 40 -13.07 5.15 -5.71
CA ARG A 40 -13.32 5.94 -4.51
C ARG A 40 -12.05 6.30 -3.75
N LEU A 41 -10.92 5.68 -4.10
CA LEU A 41 -9.66 5.92 -3.41
C LEU A 41 -9.16 7.33 -3.67
N GLN A 42 -8.69 7.98 -2.62
CA GLN A 42 -8.10 9.31 -2.69
C GLN A 42 -6.75 9.32 -1.99
N PRO A 43 -5.81 10.20 -2.40
CA PRO A 43 -4.56 10.39 -1.68
C PRO A 43 -4.83 10.76 -0.22
N ALA A 44 -4.15 10.08 0.69
CA ALA A 44 -4.23 10.30 2.12
C ALA A 44 -2.89 9.98 2.79
N THR A 45 -2.83 10.19 4.11
CA THR A 45 -1.66 9.90 4.93
C THR A 45 -1.99 8.81 5.95
N SER A 46 -1.12 7.82 6.10
CA SER A 46 -1.24 6.79 7.13
C SER A 46 -0.96 7.35 8.53
N ALA A 47 -1.24 6.58 9.58
CA ALA A 47 -1.04 7.01 10.96
C ALA A 47 0.44 7.30 11.30
N THR A 48 1.38 6.74 10.55
CA THR A 48 2.83 6.98 10.64
C THR A 48 3.35 8.01 9.63
N GLY A 49 2.46 8.72 8.94
CA GLY A 49 2.86 9.80 8.03
C GLY A 49 3.15 9.36 6.59
N GLN A 50 2.85 8.12 6.22
CA GLN A 50 3.22 7.58 4.90
C GLN A 50 2.13 7.85 3.86
N PRO A 51 2.49 8.14 2.60
CA PRO A 51 1.51 8.37 1.53
C PRO A 51 0.76 7.06 1.21
N VAL A 52 -0.57 7.14 1.13
CA VAL A 52 -1.43 6.01 0.75
C VAL A 52 -2.56 6.49 -0.15
N MET A 53 -3.15 5.58 -0.92
CA MET A 53 -4.47 5.77 -1.50
C MET A 53 -5.48 5.13 -0.55
N ARG A 54 -6.42 5.89 0.00
CA ARG A 54 -7.37 5.39 0.99
C ARG A 54 -8.77 5.88 0.70
N TRP A 55 -9.75 5.05 1.03
CA TRP A 55 -11.14 5.42 1.13
C TRP A 55 -11.71 4.88 2.45
N MET A 56 -12.61 5.64 3.07
CA MET A 56 -13.39 5.20 4.22
C MET A 56 -14.85 5.50 3.97
N ALA A 57 -15.73 4.58 4.35
CA ALA A 57 -17.16 4.81 4.26
C ALA A 57 -17.55 5.95 5.21
N PRO A 58 -18.40 6.90 4.76
CA PRO A 58 -18.82 8.04 5.57
C PRO A 58 -19.45 7.60 6.90
N GLY A 59 -19.03 8.23 8.00
CA GLY A 59 -19.61 8.00 9.33
C GLY A 59 -19.18 6.69 10.02
N VAL A 60 -18.32 5.87 9.40
CA VAL A 60 -17.76 4.68 10.06
C VAL A 60 -16.89 5.10 11.23
N LYS A 61 -17.06 4.40 12.35
CA LYS A 61 -16.19 4.46 13.53
C LYS A 61 -15.71 3.06 13.82
N LEU A 62 -14.40 2.83 13.77
CA LEU A 62 -13.85 1.49 13.97
C LEU A 62 -14.06 0.98 15.41
N ASP A 63 -14.26 1.89 16.36
CA ASP A 63 -14.61 1.63 17.77
C ASP A 63 -15.94 0.90 17.93
N ASN A 64 -16.82 0.97 16.93
CA ASN A 64 -18.08 0.23 16.93
C ASN A 64 -17.87 -1.28 16.70
N TYR A 65 -16.67 -1.69 16.27
CA TYR A 65 -16.32 -3.08 15.99
C TYR A 65 -15.48 -3.67 17.13
N ARG A 66 -15.73 -4.93 17.45
CA ARG A 66 -15.07 -5.68 18.53
C ARG A 66 -14.27 -6.86 18.01
N HIS A 67 -14.64 -7.36 16.84
CA HIS A 67 -14.06 -8.55 16.25
C HIS A 67 -13.50 -8.24 14.88
N VAL A 68 -12.46 -8.98 14.51
CA VAL A 68 -11.96 -8.99 13.13
C VAL A 68 -11.73 -10.42 12.68
N MET A 69 -12.32 -10.76 11.55
CA MET A 69 -12.10 -12.00 10.83
C MET A 69 -10.99 -11.77 9.82
N VAL A 70 -9.80 -12.31 10.08
CA VAL A 70 -8.65 -12.15 9.19
C VAL A 70 -8.66 -13.28 8.17
N GLN A 71 -8.92 -12.95 6.90
CA GLN A 71 -8.75 -13.90 5.81
C GLN A 71 -7.25 -14.16 5.57
N SER A 72 -6.94 -15.28 4.92
CA SER A 72 -5.56 -15.62 4.58
C SER A 72 -4.89 -14.48 3.80
N ILE A 73 -3.85 -13.90 4.41
CA ILE A 73 -3.03 -12.87 3.79
C ILE A 73 -1.95 -13.58 2.96
N GLY A 74 -1.97 -13.34 1.66
CA GLY A 74 -1.06 -13.92 0.70
C GLY A 74 -0.74 -12.94 -0.42
N PHE A 75 -0.18 -13.47 -1.48
CA PHE A 75 0.05 -12.69 -2.69
C PHE A 75 -1.20 -12.67 -3.59
N TYR A 76 -1.45 -11.53 -4.21
CA TYR A 76 -2.43 -11.42 -5.29
C TYR A 76 -1.90 -10.53 -6.43
N PRO A 77 -1.82 -11.04 -7.67
CA PRO A 77 -2.01 -12.45 -8.05
C PRO A 77 -0.89 -13.35 -7.45
N ALA A 78 -0.94 -14.65 -7.70
CA ALA A 78 0.07 -15.60 -7.19
C ALA A 78 1.46 -15.31 -7.78
N PRO A 79 2.54 -15.15 -6.98
CA PRO A 79 3.79 -14.55 -7.41
C PRO A 79 4.60 -15.51 -8.28
N THR A 80 5.35 -14.96 -9.24
CA THR A 80 6.33 -15.72 -10.02
C THR A 80 7.73 -15.37 -9.52
N PRO A 81 8.47 -16.33 -8.91
CA PRO A 81 9.85 -16.11 -8.52
C PRO A 81 10.75 -15.71 -9.70
N SER A 82 11.77 -14.91 -9.42
CA SER A 82 12.83 -14.54 -10.37
C SER A 82 14.21 -14.81 -9.78
N GLU A 83 15.26 -14.56 -10.56
CA GLU A 83 16.65 -14.66 -10.08
C GLU A 83 16.95 -13.70 -8.93
N GLN A 84 16.36 -12.51 -8.90
CA GLN A 84 16.60 -11.50 -7.87
C GLN A 84 15.61 -11.59 -6.70
N ILE A 85 14.39 -12.05 -6.97
CA ILE A 85 13.30 -12.20 -6.00
C ILE A 85 12.90 -13.68 -5.98
N GLY A 86 13.63 -14.47 -5.21
CA GLY A 86 13.44 -15.91 -5.12
C GLY A 86 12.20 -16.34 -4.33
N ALA A 87 11.78 -17.59 -4.53
CA ALA A 87 10.65 -18.20 -3.82
C ALA A 87 10.79 -18.16 -2.27
N PRO A 88 11.97 -18.37 -1.67
CA PRO A 88 12.14 -18.26 -0.22
C PRO A 88 11.80 -16.85 0.30
N ALA A 89 12.28 -15.79 -0.38
CA ALA A 89 12.00 -14.42 0.02
C ALA A 89 10.50 -14.11 -0.03
N LEU A 90 9.80 -14.56 -1.08
CA LEU A 90 8.36 -14.43 -1.19
C LEU A 90 7.64 -15.15 -0.04
N ALA A 91 8.02 -16.39 0.26
CA ALA A 91 7.44 -17.18 1.35
C ALA A 91 7.64 -16.51 2.73
N ASP A 92 8.86 -16.00 2.99
CA ASP A 92 9.18 -15.29 4.22
C ASP A 92 8.38 -13.99 4.34
N LEU A 93 8.25 -13.23 3.24
CA LEU A 93 7.45 -12.00 3.21
C LEU A 93 5.97 -12.28 3.50
N GLN A 94 5.39 -13.30 2.87
CA GLN A 94 4.00 -13.67 3.13
C GLN A 94 3.80 -14.09 4.59
N THR A 95 4.66 -14.97 5.10
CA THR A 95 4.57 -15.48 6.48
C THR A 95 4.69 -14.33 7.48
N TYR A 96 5.75 -13.53 7.35
CA TYR A 96 5.99 -12.40 8.22
C TYR A 96 4.85 -11.38 8.18
N THR A 97 4.40 -10.99 6.98
CA THR A 97 3.28 -10.05 6.83
C THR A 97 2.00 -10.56 7.48
N SER A 98 1.66 -11.82 7.25
CA SER A 98 0.45 -12.45 7.81
C SER A 98 0.48 -12.49 9.34
N GLU A 99 1.60 -12.90 9.92
CA GLU A 99 1.78 -12.95 11.38
C GLU A 99 1.72 -11.56 12.02
N GLN A 100 2.45 -10.60 11.47
CA GLN A 100 2.53 -9.27 12.07
C GLN A 100 1.22 -8.49 11.93
N ILE A 101 0.52 -8.58 10.79
CA ILE A 101 -0.78 -7.93 10.62
C ILE A 101 -1.80 -8.56 11.58
N LYS A 102 -1.84 -9.89 11.69
CA LYS A 102 -2.72 -10.56 12.66
C LYS A 102 -2.45 -10.11 14.09
N ALA A 103 -1.18 -10.05 14.49
CA ALA A 103 -0.78 -9.57 15.81
C ALA A 103 -1.18 -8.10 16.05
N ALA A 104 -1.01 -7.23 15.05
CA ALA A 104 -1.37 -5.82 15.12
C ALA A 104 -2.87 -5.62 15.37
N PHE A 105 -3.72 -6.31 14.59
CA PHE A 105 -5.16 -6.30 14.78
C PHE A 105 -5.57 -6.87 16.15
N GLY A 106 -4.86 -7.90 16.62
CA GLY A 106 -5.06 -8.51 17.94
C GLY A 106 -4.84 -7.58 19.13
N ARG A 107 -4.20 -6.42 18.93
CA ARG A 107 -4.04 -5.41 19.99
C ARG A 107 -5.34 -4.64 20.29
N ARG A 108 -6.27 -4.58 19.33
CA ARG A 108 -7.52 -3.80 19.44
C ARG A 108 -8.77 -4.65 19.31
N PHE A 109 -8.71 -5.72 18.51
CA PHE A 109 -9.85 -6.56 18.18
C PHE A 109 -9.65 -7.99 18.66
N GLN A 110 -10.75 -8.68 18.95
CA GLN A 110 -10.70 -10.13 19.05
C GLN A 110 -10.58 -10.72 17.64
N VAL A 111 -9.40 -11.26 17.34
CA VAL A 111 -9.08 -11.85 16.04
C VAL A 111 -9.68 -13.25 15.93
N HIS A 112 -10.34 -13.52 14.81
CA HIS A 112 -10.84 -14.83 14.42
C HIS A 112 -10.26 -15.21 13.07
N GLU A 113 -9.88 -16.47 12.90
CA GLU A 113 -9.42 -17.00 11.61
C GLU A 113 -10.47 -17.95 11.03
N PRO A 114 -10.94 -17.74 9.78
CA PRO A 114 -11.95 -18.59 9.14
C PRO A 114 -11.54 -20.08 9.08
N SER A 115 -10.25 -20.35 8.99
CA SER A 115 -9.67 -21.69 8.87
C SER A 115 -9.70 -22.49 10.16
N THR A 116 -9.71 -21.83 11.32
CA THR A 116 -9.65 -22.47 12.64
C THR A 116 -10.88 -22.23 13.50
N THR A 117 -11.72 -21.26 13.14
CA THR A 117 -12.96 -20.95 13.85
C THR A 117 -14.09 -21.88 13.38
N PRO A 118 -14.80 -22.59 14.28
CA PRO A 118 -15.91 -23.44 13.89
C PRO A 118 -16.97 -22.66 13.10
N LYS A 119 -17.47 -23.28 12.01
CA LYS A 119 -18.56 -22.71 11.22
C LYS A 119 -19.77 -22.43 12.13
N GLY A 120 -20.32 -21.22 12.03
CA GLY A 120 -21.43 -20.76 12.87
C GLY A 120 -21.03 -20.15 14.23
N SER A 121 -19.74 -20.13 14.58
CA SER A 121 -19.23 -19.45 15.79
C SER A 121 -18.63 -18.07 15.52
N LEU A 122 -18.60 -17.63 14.26
CA LEU A 122 -18.11 -16.31 13.90
C LEU A 122 -19.14 -15.24 14.29
N PRO A 123 -18.76 -14.20 15.04
CA PRO A 123 -19.67 -13.11 15.36
C PRO A 123 -20.04 -12.35 14.08
N GLY A 124 -21.33 -12.15 13.84
CA GLY A 124 -21.83 -11.33 12.73
C GLY A 124 -21.85 -9.82 13.07
N PRO A 125 -22.51 -9.42 14.17
CA PRO A 125 -22.51 -8.03 14.63
C PRO A 125 -21.13 -7.56 15.09
N GLN A 126 -20.82 -6.28 14.85
CA GLN A 126 -19.57 -5.65 15.31
C GLN A 126 -18.30 -6.36 14.83
N THR A 127 -18.37 -7.05 13.68
CA THR A 127 -17.25 -7.78 13.09
C THR A 127 -16.81 -7.14 11.78
N LEU A 128 -15.49 -6.93 11.67
CA LEU A 128 -14.83 -6.60 10.42
C LEU A 128 -14.30 -7.86 9.75
N VAL A 129 -14.36 -7.95 8.44
CA VAL A 129 -13.62 -8.94 7.65
C VAL A 129 -12.43 -8.23 7.01
N LEU A 130 -11.22 -8.64 7.38
CA LEU A 130 -10.00 -8.16 6.76
C LEU A 130 -9.68 -9.01 5.54
N ARG A 131 -9.61 -8.34 4.39
CA ARG A 131 -9.02 -8.85 3.15
C ARG A 131 -7.75 -8.05 2.88
N ALA A 132 -6.61 -8.71 2.80
CA ALA A 132 -5.35 -8.05 2.49
C ALA A 132 -4.48 -8.95 1.62
N ALA A 133 -3.68 -8.33 0.76
CA ALA A 133 -2.70 -9.03 -0.06
C ALA A 133 -1.43 -8.22 -0.23
N ILE A 134 -0.30 -8.93 -0.35
CA ILE A 134 0.89 -8.37 -1.00
C ILE A 134 0.63 -8.42 -2.50
N THR A 135 0.61 -7.26 -3.14
CA THR A 135 0.20 -7.13 -4.54
C THR A 135 1.36 -6.89 -5.50
N GLY A 136 2.56 -6.71 -4.97
CA GLY A 136 3.78 -6.60 -5.76
C GLY A 136 5.02 -6.50 -4.89
N VAL A 137 6.11 -7.06 -5.40
CA VAL A 137 7.49 -6.82 -4.94
C VAL A 137 8.29 -6.46 -6.17
N ASP A 138 9.00 -5.35 -6.13
CA ASP A 138 9.73 -4.81 -7.29
C ASP A 138 11.09 -4.24 -6.87
N THR A 139 12.02 -4.17 -7.82
CA THR A 139 13.32 -3.47 -7.64
C THR A 139 13.50 -2.49 -8.80
N LYS A 140 13.74 -1.21 -8.48
CA LYS A 140 13.92 -0.17 -9.50
C LYS A 140 15.31 0.41 -9.44
N ALA A 141 15.94 0.58 -10.59
CA ALA A 141 17.21 1.30 -10.63
C ALA A 141 17.02 2.76 -10.24
N GLU A 142 17.89 3.27 -9.38
CA GLU A 142 17.86 4.69 -9.02
C GLU A 142 18.10 5.60 -10.23
N GLY A 143 17.40 6.73 -10.27
CA GLY A 143 17.58 7.76 -11.30
C GLY A 143 16.90 7.50 -12.65
N LEU A 144 16.07 6.45 -12.77
CA LEU A 144 15.22 6.28 -13.96
C LEU A 144 14.17 7.41 -14.02
N LYS A 145 13.99 7.98 -15.22
CA LYS A 145 12.97 9.00 -15.46
C LYS A 145 11.57 8.37 -15.31
N PRO A 146 10.55 9.11 -14.82
CA PRO A 146 9.22 8.58 -14.46
C PRO A 146 8.39 8.00 -15.64
N TYR A 147 8.96 7.88 -16.84
CA TYR A 147 8.29 7.43 -18.05
C TYR A 147 8.33 5.91 -18.26
N GLU A 148 9.08 5.17 -17.43
CA GLU A 148 9.05 3.70 -17.43
C GLU A 148 7.96 3.20 -16.47
N VAL A 149 6.70 3.44 -16.86
CA VAL A 149 5.53 2.90 -16.15
C VAL A 149 5.35 1.46 -16.60
N ILE A 150 5.79 0.53 -15.76
CA ILE A 150 5.54 -0.90 -15.98
C ILE A 150 4.27 -1.24 -15.21
N PRO A 151 3.23 -1.76 -15.89
CA PRO A 151 2.04 -2.27 -15.21
C PRO A 151 2.45 -3.28 -14.15
N ILE A 152 1.90 -3.14 -12.94
CA ILE A 152 2.17 -4.11 -11.86
C ILE A 152 1.38 -5.37 -12.16
N ALA A 153 2.06 -6.32 -12.81
CA ALA A 153 1.70 -7.71 -12.74
C ALA A 153 2.90 -8.44 -12.12
N LEU A 154 2.77 -8.78 -10.83
CA LEU A 154 3.33 -10.04 -10.31
C LEU A 154 4.85 -10.20 -10.17
N VAL A 155 5.60 -9.13 -9.91
CA VAL A 155 7.09 -9.08 -9.92
C VAL A 155 7.61 -8.75 -11.31
N THR A 156 7.95 -7.49 -11.52
CA THR A 156 8.69 -7.06 -12.69
C THR A 156 10.16 -7.11 -12.34
N ALA A 157 10.88 -8.15 -12.75
CA ALA A 157 12.34 -8.06 -12.84
C ALA A 157 12.68 -7.17 -14.05
N ALA A 158 12.21 -5.93 -14.06
CA ALA A 158 12.37 -5.00 -15.16
C ALA A 158 13.86 -4.81 -15.39
N ALA A 159 14.37 -5.59 -16.34
CA ALA A 159 15.74 -5.58 -16.74
C ALA A 159 15.97 -4.21 -17.39
N THR A 160 16.43 -3.25 -16.60
CA THR A 160 17.10 -2.06 -17.12
C THR A 160 18.43 -2.56 -17.65
N THR A 161 18.37 -3.08 -18.87
CA THR A 161 19.37 -3.86 -19.58
C THR A 161 20.66 -3.10 -19.90
N ALA A 162 20.85 -1.89 -19.35
CA ALA A 162 22.05 -1.08 -19.55
C ALA A 162 22.80 -0.67 -18.26
N ALA A 163 22.29 -0.95 -17.05
CA ALA A 163 22.82 -0.40 -15.80
C ALA A 163 23.24 -1.48 -14.78
N GLY A 164 24.25 -2.29 -15.10
CA GLY A 164 24.72 -3.39 -14.25
C GLY A 164 25.55 -3.01 -13.01
N ALA A 165 25.45 -1.78 -12.49
CA ALA A 165 26.25 -1.32 -11.36
C ALA A 165 25.59 -0.17 -10.56
N ARG A 166 24.26 -0.13 -10.52
CA ARG A 166 23.53 0.91 -9.78
C ARG A 166 22.68 0.31 -8.69
N ASP A 167 22.60 1.04 -7.59
CA ASP A 167 21.71 0.77 -6.48
C ASP A 167 20.26 0.62 -6.96
N ARG A 168 19.56 -0.31 -6.35
CA ARG A 168 18.17 -0.65 -6.64
C ARG A 168 17.31 -0.37 -5.43
N THR A 169 16.32 0.51 -5.58
CA THR A 169 15.30 0.71 -4.54
C THR A 169 14.33 -0.47 -4.55
N THR A 170 14.12 -1.11 -3.41
CA THR A 170 13.09 -2.14 -3.27
C THR A 170 11.73 -1.53 -2.96
N GLU A 171 10.69 -2.07 -3.60
CA GLU A 171 9.32 -1.58 -3.46
C GLU A 171 8.41 -2.75 -3.04
N LEU A 172 7.52 -2.49 -2.07
CA LEU A 172 6.47 -3.42 -1.65
C LEU A 172 5.11 -2.76 -1.83
N PHE A 173 4.21 -3.46 -2.50
CA PHE A 173 2.84 -3.04 -2.74
C PHE A 173 1.90 -3.90 -1.91
N VAL A 174 0.99 -3.24 -1.19
CA VAL A 174 -0.01 -3.89 -0.34
C VAL A 174 -1.36 -3.25 -0.60
N GLU A 175 -2.37 -4.08 -0.74
CA GLU A 175 -3.76 -3.66 -0.83
C GLU A 175 -4.57 -4.35 0.25
N ALA A 176 -5.50 -3.61 0.86
CA ALA A 176 -6.37 -4.15 1.87
C ALA A 176 -7.75 -3.47 1.89
N GLU A 177 -8.74 -4.21 2.34
CA GLU A 177 -10.05 -3.68 2.71
C GLU A 177 -10.57 -4.29 4.00
N LEU A 178 -11.29 -3.47 4.76
CA LEU A 178 -12.12 -3.90 5.87
C LEU A 178 -13.57 -3.86 5.41
N ILE A 179 -14.28 -4.96 5.64
CA ILE A 179 -15.69 -5.14 5.27
C ILE A 179 -16.52 -5.33 6.53
N ASP A 180 -17.64 -4.63 6.65
CA ASP A 180 -18.60 -4.90 7.72
C ASP A 180 -19.29 -6.24 7.48
N ALA A 181 -19.13 -7.20 8.40
CA ALA A 181 -19.64 -8.57 8.22
C ALA A 181 -21.17 -8.66 8.20
N SER A 182 -21.88 -7.67 8.78
CA SER A 182 -23.34 -7.66 8.81
C SER A 182 -23.94 -7.15 7.49
N THR A 183 -23.25 -6.24 6.81
CA THR A 183 -23.74 -5.64 5.55
C THR A 183 -23.04 -6.18 4.30
N GLY A 184 -21.87 -6.77 4.46
CA GLY A 184 -20.99 -7.18 3.36
C GLY A 184 -20.38 -6.00 2.59
N GLN A 185 -20.48 -4.77 3.10
CA GLN A 185 -19.99 -3.57 2.44
C GLN A 185 -18.59 -3.17 2.94
N PRO A 186 -17.69 -2.68 2.07
CA PRO A 186 -16.41 -2.15 2.50
C PRO A 186 -16.62 -0.90 3.35
N VAL A 187 -15.90 -0.82 4.45
CA VAL A 187 -15.85 0.34 5.35
C VAL A 187 -14.54 1.09 5.27
N LEU A 188 -13.47 0.41 4.83
CA LEU A 188 -12.17 0.99 4.56
C LEU A 188 -11.52 0.24 3.40
N GLN A 189 -10.86 0.97 2.51
CA GLN A 189 -10.02 0.42 1.45
C GLN A 189 -8.70 1.20 1.43
N VAL A 190 -7.59 0.51 1.25
CA VAL A 190 -6.27 1.13 1.20
C VAL A 190 -5.37 0.42 0.19
N VAL A 191 -4.62 1.22 -0.55
CA VAL A 191 -3.53 0.79 -1.41
C VAL A 191 -2.29 1.56 -0.97
N ARG A 192 -1.21 0.82 -0.73
CA ARG A 192 0.06 1.40 -0.29
C ARG A 192 1.22 0.83 -1.08
N LYS A 193 2.08 1.75 -1.52
CA LYS A 193 3.44 1.48 -1.94
C LYS A 193 4.37 1.87 -0.79
N GLY A 194 5.33 1.01 -0.45
CA GLY A 194 6.40 1.33 0.49
C GLY A 194 7.76 1.00 -0.10
N TYR A 195 8.77 1.69 0.40
CA TYR A 195 10.16 1.56 -0.04
C TYR A 195 10.96 0.86 1.05
N GLY A 196 11.63 -0.23 0.69
CA GLY A 196 12.53 -0.97 1.56
C GLY A 196 13.94 -0.41 1.51
N LYS A 197 14.90 -1.25 1.92
CA LYS A 197 16.33 -0.96 1.77
C LYS A 197 16.72 -0.99 0.30
N GLU A 198 17.73 -0.21 -0.04
CA GLU A 198 18.41 -0.31 -1.33
C GLU A 198 19.21 -1.62 -1.40
N LEU A 199 19.33 -2.15 -2.61
CA LEU A 199 20.27 -3.21 -2.99
C LEU A 199 21.42 -2.56 -3.75
N GLU A 200 22.63 -3.05 -3.62
CA GLU A 200 23.84 -2.52 -4.29
C GLU A 200 23.74 -2.65 -5.82
N ASN A 201 23.04 -3.67 -6.33
CA ASN A 201 22.96 -3.98 -7.76
C ASN A 201 21.79 -4.93 -8.08
N LYS A 202 21.76 -5.43 -9.32
CA LYS A 202 20.70 -6.33 -9.81
C LYS A 202 20.95 -7.80 -9.42
N GLU A 203 22.16 -8.13 -8.99
CA GLU A 203 22.60 -9.46 -8.58
C GLU A 203 22.26 -9.72 -7.11
N GLU A 204 22.25 -8.68 -6.27
CA GLU A 204 21.86 -8.78 -4.87
C GLU A 204 20.38 -9.17 -4.74
N GLN A 205 20.14 -10.12 -3.84
CA GLN A 205 18.84 -10.75 -3.64
C GLN A 205 17.92 -9.91 -2.75
N VAL A 206 16.64 -9.85 -3.12
CA VAL A 206 15.61 -9.38 -2.20
C VAL A 206 15.41 -10.41 -1.10
N THR A 207 15.40 -9.96 0.15
CA THR A 207 15.11 -10.79 1.32
C THR A 207 14.00 -10.15 2.16
N LEU A 208 13.50 -10.87 3.16
CA LEU A 208 12.63 -10.28 4.18
C LEU A 208 13.27 -9.03 4.79
N ASN A 209 14.55 -9.07 5.14
CA ASN A 209 15.26 -7.94 5.77
C ASN A 209 15.29 -6.68 4.91
N THR A 210 15.24 -6.85 3.59
CA THR A 210 15.21 -5.74 2.63
C THR A 210 13.89 -4.97 2.73
N LEU A 211 12.76 -5.66 2.90
CA LEU A 211 11.41 -5.06 2.89
C LEU A 211 10.75 -4.99 4.28
N LYS A 212 11.38 -5.56 5.31
CA LYS A 212 10.83 -5.65 6.66
C LYS A 212 10.38 -4.29 7.22
N VAL A 213 11.14 -3.24 6.93
CA VAL A 213 10.82 -1.86 7.38
C VAL A 213 9.47 -1.37 6.87
N VAL A 214 9.07 -1.79 5.66
CA VAL A 214 7.77 -1.45 5.07
C VAL A 214 6.66 -2.16 5.83
N ILE A 215 6.81 -3.46 6.06
CA ILE A 215 5.83 -4.29 6.78
C ILE A 215 5.68 -3.79 8.21
N ASP A 216 6.78 -3.52 8.91
CA ASP A 216 6.77 -2.95 10.26
C ASP A 216 6.10 -1.57 10.29
N GLY A 217 6.24 -0.78 9.22
CA GLY A 217 5.54 0.49 9.04
C GLY A 217 4.02 0.32 8.92
N ILE A 218 3.58 -0.66 8.14
CA ILE A 218 2.15 -1.01 8.00
C ILE A 218 1.58 -1.49 9.35
N VAL A 219 2.32 -2.31 10.08
CA VAL A 219 1.94 -2.77 11.42
C VAL A 219 1.74 -1.60 12.37
N ARG A 220 2.70 -0.67 12.43
CA ARG A 220 2.57 0.55 13.23
C ARG A 220 1.41 1.44 12.78
N ASP A 221 1.09 1.45 11.49
CA ASP A 221 -0.09 2.15 11.00
C ASP A 221 -1.38 1.54 11.54
N ILE A 222 -1.51 0.21 11.49
CA ILE A 222 -2.68 -0.51 12.03
C ILE A 222 -2.83 -0.23 13.52
N GLU A 223 -1.74 -0.31 14.28
CA GLU A 223 -1.76 -0.12 15.74
C GLU A 223 -2.16 1.31 16.17
N LYS A 224 -1.88 2.29 15.32
CA LYS A 224 -2.15 3.72 15.58
C LYS A 224 -3.38 4.25 14.83
N PHE A 225 -4.09 3.39 14.10
CA PHE A 225 -5.24 3.82 13.32
C PHE A 225 -6.45 4.04 14.24
N GLU A 226 -7.03 5.23 14.17
CA GLU A 226 -8.19 5.68 14.94
C GLU A 226 -9.42 5.86 14.04
#